data_AF-C9XX47-F1
#
_entry.id   AF-C9XX47-F1
#
_cell.length_a   1.000
_cell.length_b   1.000
_cell.length_c   1.000
_cell.angle_alpha   90.00
_cell.angle_beta   90.00
_cell.angle_gamma   90.00
#
_symmetry.space_group_name_H-M   'P 1'
#
loop_
_entity.id
_entity.type
_entity.pdbx_description
1 polymer ?
#
loop_
_entity_poly.entity_id
_entity_poly.type
_entity_poly.pdbx_seq_one_letter_code
_entity_poly.pdbx_strand_id
1 'polypeptide(L)'
;MDSVLRAAGMYFLLLVVLKIAGRRTLLEMNSFDFVLLLIISEATQQALLGNDFSFTGAAITIITLIVLDILLSYVKNAFPRLDLLLDGSPLILVENGRLLTTRMKKAGISRDDILSSARTSQGIDRLEEIKFAILEKNGKISIIPADNQES
;
A
#
# COMPACT_ATOMS: atom_id res chain seq x y z
N MET A 1 19.42 3.75 32.48
CA MET A 1 19.88 4.73 31.47
C MET A 1 19.98 4.09 30.10
N ASP A 2 20.37 2.81 30.00
CA ASP A 2 20.51 2.08 28.72
C ASP A 2 19.19 2.00 27.92
N SER A 3 18.04 1.83 28.59
CA SER A 3 16.74 1.78 27.90
C SER A 3 16.39 3.10 27.20
N VAL A 4 16.78 4.25 27.78
CA VAL A 4 16.54 5.57 27.17
C VAL A 4 17.42 5.75 25.94
N LEU A 5 18.69 5.35 26.01
CA LEU A 5 19.63 5.38 24.88
C LEU A 5 19.19 4.42 23.75
N ARG A 6 18.72 3.21 24.08
CA ARG A 6 18.16 2.27 23.10
C ARG A 6 16.90 2.82 22.44
N ALA A 7 15.99 3.40 23.22
CA ALA A 7 14.77 4.01 22.69
C ALA A 7 15.09 5.19 21.75
N ALA A 8 15.99 6.08 22.15
CA ALA A 8 16.45 7.18 21.30
C ALA A 8 17.14 6.67 20.03
N GLY A 9 18.05 5.69 20.15
CA GLY A 9 18.75 5.09 19.01
C GLY A 9 17.78 4.42 18.03
N MET A 10 16.78 3.69 18.53
CA MET A 10 15.78 3.03 17.69
C MET A 10 14.88 4.04 16.99
N TYR A 11 14.47 5.09 17.71
CA TYR A 11 13.71 6.19 17.12
C TYR A 11 14.48 6.86 15.97
N PHE A 12 15.77 7.19 16.17
CA PHE A 12 16.61 7.75 15.11
C PHE A 12 16.81 6.78 13.94
N LEU A 13 17.01 5.49 14.22
CA LEU A 13 17.12 4.46 13.18
C LEU A 13 15.85 4.43 12.32
N LEU A 14 14.67 4.30 12.93
CA LEU A 14 13.39 4.29 12.23
C LEU A 14 13.13 5.59 11.45
N LEU A 15 13.53 6.75 11.97
CA LEU A 15 13.45 8.01 11.23
C LEU A 15 14.31 8.01 9.96
N VAL A 16 15.55 7.51 10.05
CA VAL A 16 16.43 7.38 8.87
C VAL A 16 15.82 6.42 7.86
N VAL A 17 15.31 5.27 8.33
CA VAL A 17 14.60 4.29 7.52
C VAL A 17 13.42 4.90 6.77
N LEU A 18 12.53 5.59 7.49
CA LEU A 18 11.36 6.24 6.88
C LEU A 18 11.76 7.32 5.87
N LYS A 19 12.84 8.06 6.15
CA LYS A 19 13.36 9.07 5.22
C LYS A 19 13.91 8.45 3.93
N ILE A 20 14.55 7.28 4.02
CA ILE A 20 15.07 6.54 2.85
C ILE A 20 13.93 5.88 2.07
N ALA A 21 12.94 5.28 2.75
CA ALA A 21 11.77 4.68 2.12
C ALA A 21 10.94 5.70 1.32
N GLY A 22 10.99 6.98 1.71
CA GLY A 22 10.39 8.08 0.97
C GLY A 22 8.88 8.23 1.18
N ARG A 23 8.27 9.25 0.56
CA ARG A 23 6.84 9.59 0.76
C ARG A 23 5.86 8.61 0.11
N ARG A 24 6.34 7.72 -0.77
CA ARG A 24 5.48 6.82 -1.57
C ARG A 24 4.87 5.70 -0.73
N THR A 25 5.61 5.16 0.24
CA THR A 25 5.17 4.05 1.11
C THR A 25 4.01 4.45 2.04
N LEU A 26 3.84 5.74 2.34
CA LEU A 26 2.81 6.21 3.29
C LEU A 26 1.45 6.53 2.64
N LEU A 27 1.40 6.79 1.33
CA LEU A 27 0.19 7.25 0.64
C LEU A 27 -0.54 6.12 -0.11
N GLU A 28 0.20 5.12 -0.58
CA GLU A 28 -0.34 3.94 -1.25
C GLU A 28 0.29 2.68 -0.66
N MET A 29 0.00 2.39 0.61
CA MET A 29 0.46 1.16 1.25
C MET A 29 -0.05 -0.05 0.46
N ASN A 30 0.89 -0.81 -0.09
CA ASN A 30 0.62 -2.10 -0.67
C ASN A 30 0.63 -3.18 0.42
N SER A 31 0.11 -4.36 0.11
CA SER A 31 0.07 -5.51 1.04
C SER A 31 1.46 -5.87 1.58
N PHE A 32 2.51 -5.73 0.75
CA PHE A 32 3.89 -5.97 1.17
C PHE A 32 4.39 -4.93 2.18
N ASP A 33 4.05 -3.65 1.98
CA ASP A 33 4.43 -2.58 2.91
C ASP A 33 3.79 -2.81 4.28
N PHE A 34 2.57 -3.34 4.30
CA PHE A 34 1.88 -3.70 5.53
C PHE A 34 2.57 -4.85 6.27
N VAL A 35 2.98 -5.91 5.57
CA VAL A 35 3.75 -7.02 6.17
C VAL A 35 5.10 -6.51 6.70
N LEU A 36 5.80 -5.68 5.92
CA LEU A 36 7.06 -5.08 6.34
C LEU A 36 6.90 -4.25 7.63
N LEU A 37 5.85 -3.43 7.71
CA LEU A 37 5.53 -2.64 8.88
C LEU A 37 5.32 -3.51 10.12
N LEU A 38 4.61 -4.64 9.98
CA LEU A 38 4.38 -5.58 11.08
C LEU A 38 5.69 -6.22 11.58
N ILE A 39 6.56 -6.63 10.66
CA ILE A 39 7.86 -7.23 11.03
C ILE A 39 8.76 -6.19 11.71
N ILE A 40 8.80 -4.96 11.20
CA ILE A 40 9.57 -3.86 11.82
C ILE A 40 9.02 -3.56 13.22
N SER A 41 7.69 -3.59 13.41
CA SER A 41 7.07 -3.38 14.72
C SER A 41 7.53 -4.43 15.73
N GLU A 42 7.51 -5.70 15.36
CA GLU A 42 7.99 -6.80 16.20
C GLU A 42 9.48 -6.67 16.53
N ALA A 43 10.32 -6.41 15.52
CA ALA A 43 11.76 -6.20 15.71
C ALA A 43 12.04 -5.01 16.64
N THR A 44 11.27 -3.92 16.50
CA THR A 44 11.36 -2.74 17.36
C THR A 44 10.99 -3.07 18.80
N GLN A 45 9.91 -3.83 19.01
CA GLN A 45 9.50 -4.26 20.34
C GLN A 45 10.59 -5.09 21.03
N GLN A 46 11.17 -6.06 20.31
CA GLN A 46 12.28 -6.87 20.81
C GLN A 46 13.51 -6.00 21.14
N ALA A 47 13.81 -4.97 20.34
CA ALA A 47 14.92 -4.06 20.59
C ALA A 47 14.76 -3.22 21.86
N LEU A 48 13.52 -2.83 22.17
CA LEU A 48 13.19 -1.98 23.32
C LEU A 48 13.11 -2.78 24.62
N LEU A 49 12.59 -4.01 24.55
CA LEU A 49 12.33 -4.86 25.72
C LEU A 49 13.42 -5.91 25.97
N GLY A 50 14.25 -6.22 24.97
CA GLY A 50 15.22 -7.29 25.04
C GLY A 50 16.57 -6.88 25.64
N ASN A 51 17.30 -7.87 26.18
CA ASN A 51 18.64 -7.71 26.74
C ASN A 51 19.69 -7.44 25.63
N ASP A 52 20.87 -6.95 26.02
CA ASP A 52 21.95 -6.30 25.23
C ASP A 52 22.07 -6.61 23.72
N PHE A 53 21.96 -7.86 23.29
CA PHE A 53 22.03 -8.24 21.86
C PHE A 53 20.78 -7.89 21.02
N SER A 54 19.70 -7.41 21.65
CA SER A 54 18.40 -7.18 21.00
C SER A 54 18.38 -5.91 20.13
N PHE A 55 19.14 -4.87 20.49
CA PHE A 55 19.21 -3.65 19.67
C PHE A 55 19.97 -3.90 18.36
N THR A 56 21.14 -4.53 18.43
CA THR A 56 21.94 -4.85 17.24
C THR A 56 21.22 -5.83 16.32
N GLY A 57 20.58 -6.87 16.90
CA GLY A 57 19.79 -7.83 16.13
C GLY A 57 18.61 -7.17 15.41
N ALA A 58 17.88 -6.29 16.09
CA ALA A 58 16.78 -5.54 15.49
C ALA A 58 17.28 -4.55 14.42
N ALA A 59 18.38 -3.83 14.66
CA ALA A 59 18.96 -2.93 13.68
C ALA A 59 19.38 -3.67 12.41
N ILE A 60 20.07 -4.81 12.53
CA ILE A 60 20.44 -5.66 11.38
C ILE A 60 19.17 -6.13 10.65
N THR A 61 18.18 -6.65 11.38
CA THR A 61 16.92 -7.15 10.80
C THR A 61 16.20 -6.05 10.02
N ILE A 62 15.99 -4.88 10.63
CA ILE A 62 15.32 -3.75 10.00
C ILE A 62 16.08 -3.30 8.74
N ILE A 63 17.41 -3.14 8.83
CA ILE A 63 18.25 -2.74 7.69
C ILE A 63 18.17 -3.78 6.57
N THR A 64 18.27 -5.07 6.89
CA THR A 64 18.16 -6.15 5.89
C THR A 64 16.81 -6.13 5.19
N LEU A 65 15.72 -5.97 5.93
CA LEU A 65 14.38 -5.92 5.36
C LEU A 65 14.20 -4.75 4.40
N ILE A 66 14.72 -3.57 4.75
CA ILE A 66 14.65 -2.39 3.88
C ILE A 66 15.49 -2.57 2.62
N VAL A 67 16.70 -3.12 2.75
CA VAL A 67 17.53 -3.42 1.59
C VAL A 67 16.82 -4.41 0.66
N LEU A 68 16.18 -5.44 1.22
CA LEU A 68 15.38 -6.39 0.44
C LEU A 68 14.17 -5.71 -0.21
N ASP A 69 13.48 -4.81 0.48
CA ASP A 69 12.33 -4.08 -0.06
C ASP A 69 12.73 -3.16 -1.25
N ILE A 70 13.84 -2.44 -1.10
CA ILE A 70 14.43 -1.62 -2.16
C ILE A 70 14.84 -2.49 -3.35
N LEU A 71 15.54 -3.60 -3.10
CA LEU A 71 15.93 -4.54 -4.15
C LEU A 71 14.72 -5.13 -4.86
N LEU A 72 13.70 -5.55 -4.11
CA LEU A 72 12.45 -6.06 -4.67
C LEU A 72 11.77 -5.00 -5.54
N SER A 73 11.77 -3.74 -5.13
CA SER A 73 11.26 -2.62 -5.92
C SER A 73 12.02 -2.45 -7.25
N TYR A 74 13.35 -2.54 -7.23
CA TYR A 74 14.16 -2.52 -8.46
C TYR A 74 13.86 -3.73 -9.37
N VAL A 75 13.73 -4.91 -8.79
CA VAL A 75 13.39 -6.14 -9.54
C VAL A 75 12.00 -6.05 -10.15
N LYS A 76 11.00 -5.56 -9.42
CA LYS A 76 9.64 -5.32 -9.93
C LYS A 76 9.66 -4.37 -11.13
N ASN A 77 10.44 -3.29 -11.05
CA ASN A 77 10.60 -2.34 -12.17
C ASN A 77 11.29 -2.97 -13.39
N ALA A 78 12.26 -3.87 -13.18
CA ALA A 78 12.95 -4.57 -14.26
C ALA A 78 12.08 -5.68 -14.89
N PHE A 79 11.16 -6.28 -14.13
CA PHE A 79 10.33 -7.41 -14.55
C PHE A 79 8.84 -7.10 -14.37
N PRO A 80 8.16 -6.55 -15.40
CA PRO A 80 6.73 -6.18 -15.33
C PRO A 80 5.80 -7.33 -14.95
N ARG A 81 6.18 -8.58 -15.27
CA ARG A 81 5.43 -9.78 -14.86
C ARG A 81 5.44 -10.00 -13.35
N LEU A 82 6.53 -9.65 -12.68
CA LEU A 82 6.66 -9.78 -11.23
C LEU A 82 5.86 -8.68 -10.52
N ASP A 83 5.88 -7.45 -11.06
CA ASP A 83 5.00 -6.36 -10.61
C ASP A 83 3.51 -6.75 -10.74
N LEU A 84 3.11 -7.35 -11.86
CA LEU A 84 1.76 -7.89 -12.07
C LEU A 84 1.37 -9.00 -11.08
N LEU A 85 2.31 -9.88 -10.72
CA LEU A 85 2.07 -11.00 -9.79
C LEU A 85 2.00 -10.56 -8.33
N LEU A 86 2.85 -9.60 -7.93
CA LEU A 86 2.99 -9.16 -6.55
C LEU A 86 2.02 -8.02 -6.22
N ASP A 87 1.91 -7.03 -7.10
CA ASP A 87 1.20 -5.77 -6.83
C ASP A 87 -0.08 -5.63 -7.67
N GLY A 88 -0.31 -6.57 -8.59
CA GLY A 88 -1.45 -6.51 -9.51
C GLY A 88 -1.29 -5.43 -10.57
N SER A 89 -2.31 -5.28 -11.42
CA SER A 89 -2.42 -4.20 -12.39
C SER A 89 -3.76 -3.49 -12.20
N PRO A 90 -3.79 -2.15 -12.35
CA PRO A 90 -5.02 -1.41 -12.26
C PRO A 90 -6.04 -1.93 -13.29
N LEU A 91 -7.25 -2.24 -12.82
CA LEU A 91 -8.27 -2.88 -13.64
C LEU A 91 -9.49 -1.97 -13.77
N ILE A 92 -9.81 -1.56 -14.99
CA ILE A 92 -11.06 -0.82 -15.24
C ILE A 92 -12.23 -1.79 -15.03
N LEU A 93 -13.13 -1.43 -14.10
CA LEU A 93 -14.33 -2.16 -13.73
C LEU A 93 -15.59 -1.54 -14.36
N VAL A 94 -15.62 -0.22 -14.55
CA VAL A 94 -16.70 0.51 -15.23
C VAL A 94 -16.12 1.44 -16.28
N GLU A 95 -16.77 1.47 -17.44
CA GLU A 95 -16.45 2.41 -18.52
C GLU A 95 -17.75 3.03 -19.04
N ASN A 96 -17.86 4.36 -18.91
CA ASN A 96 -19.02 5.16 -19.32
C ASN A 96 -20.35 4.55 -18.87
N GLY A 97 -20.48 4.30 -17.57
CA GLY A 97 -21.65 3.71 -16.95
C GLY A 97 -21.90 2.23 -17.27
N ARG A 98 -21.03 1.55 -18.02
CA ARG A 98 -21.17 0.10 -18.31
C ARG A 98 -20.26 -0.74 -17.41
N LEU A 99 -20.86 -1.70 -16.71
CA LEU A 99 -20.13 -2.68 -15.89
C LEU A 99 -19.36 -3.67 -16.78
N LEU A 100 -18.06 -3.77 -16.55
CA LEU A 100 -17.20 -4.77 -17.18
C LEU A 100 -17.23 -6.07 -16.37
N THR A 101 -18.38 -6.77 -16.42
CA THR A 101 -18.70 -7.93 -15.58
C THR A 101 -17.63 -9.02 -15.57
N THR A 102 -16.97 -9.29 -16.71
CA THR A 102 -15.88 -10.28 -16.78
C THR A 102 -14.68 -9.89 -15.92
N ARG A 103 -14.34 -8.61 -15.88
CA ARG A 103 -13.24 -8.07 -15.06
C ARG A 103 -13.63 -8.03 -13.59
N MET A 104 -14.85 -7.62 -13.30
CA MET A 104 -15.43 -7.63 -11.94
C MET A 104 -15.43 -9.04 -11.33
N LYS A 105 -15.87 -10.06 -12.09
CA LYS A 105 -15.86 -11.46 -11.63
C LYS A 105 -14.44 -11.96 -11.33
N LYS A 106 -13.45 -11.60 -12.16
CA LYS A 106 -12.04 -11.97 -11.93
C LYS A 106 -11.46 -11.28 -10.69
N ALA A 107 -11.87 -10.04 -10.44
CA ALA A 107 -11.42 -9.26 -9.29
C ALA A 107 -12.22 -9.52 -8.01
N GLY A 108 -13.33 -10.27 -8.07
CA GLY A 108 -14.22 -10.50 -6.94
C GLY A 108 -14.97 -9.24 -6.47
N ILE A 109 -15.11 -8.23 -7.35
CA ILE A 109 -15.74 -6.94 -7.01
C ILE A 109 -17.20 -6.94 -7.46
N SER A 110 -18.10 -6.58 -6.55
CA SER A 110 -19.53 -6.44 -6.83
C SER A 110 -19.87 -5.03 -7.34
N ARG A 111 -21.08 -4.87 -7.89
CA ARG A 111 -21.60 -3.54 -8.25
C ARG A 111 -21.71 -2.64 -7.02
N ASP A 112 -22.08 -3.20 -5.88
CA ASP A 112 -22.32 -2.45 -4.65
C ASP A 112 -21.01 -1.89 -4.07
N ASP A 113 -19.90 -2.60 -4.23
CA ASP A 113 -18.56 -2.09 -3.87
C ASP A 113 -18.21 -0.84 -4.67
N ILE A 114 -18.49 -0.86 -5.98
CA ILE A 114 -18.22 0.27 -6.88
C ILE A 114 -19.10 1.47 -6.49
N LEU A 115 -20.40 1.26 -6.30
CA LEU A 115 -21.32 2.33 -5.90
C LEU A 115 -21.03 2.85 -4.49
N SER A 116 -20.57 1.99 -3.57
CA SER A 116 -20.14 2.41 -2.24
C SER A 116 -18.91 3.32 -2.34
N SER A 117 -17.91 2.93 -3.14
CA SER A 117 -16.74 3.79 -3.38
C SER A 117 -17.15 5.11 -4.02
N ALA A 118 -18.01 5.08 -5.03
CA ALA A 118 -18.52 6.27 -5.73
C ALA A 118 -19.24 7.26 -4.80
N ARG A 119 -20.08 6.75 -3.89
CA ARG A 119 -20.73 7.58 -2.86
C ARG A 119 -19.73 8.20 -1.89
N THR A 120 -18.79 7.41 -1.37
CA THR A 120 -17.82 7.90 -0.38
C THR A 120 -16.81 8.87 -0.98
N SER A 121 -16.38 8.67 -2.23
CA SER A 121 -15.34 9.49 -2.85
C SER A 121 -15.87 10.72 -3.59
N GLN A 122 -17.03 10.62 -4.25
CA GLN A 122 -17.55 11.64 -5.16
C GLN A 122 -19.03 11.99 -4.91
N GLY A 123 -19.71 11.35 -3.96
CA GLY A 123 -21.14 11.58 -3.70
C GLY A 123 -22.08 11.04 -4.79
N ILE A 124 -21.60 10.15 -5.67
CA ILE A 124 -22.36 9.62 -6.81
C ILE A 124 -23.15 8.38 -6.38
N ASP A 125 -24.45 8.32 -6.70
CA ASP A 125 -25.31 7.17 -6.41
C ASP A 125 -25.72 6.36 -7.65
N ARG A 126 -25.57 6.92 -8.87
CA ARG A 126 -25.89 6.23 -10.12
C ARG A 126 -24.65 5.81 -10.89
N LEU A 127 -24.78 4.67 -11.55
CA LEU A 127 -23.71 4.12 -12.36
C LEU A 127 -23.46 4.96 -13.63
N GLU A 128 -24.50 5.57 -14.20
CA GLU A 128 -24.40 6.39 -15.42
C GLU A 128 -23.52 7.64 -15.24
N GLU A 129 -23.38 8.12 -14.01
CA GLU A 129 -22.56 9.28 -13.65
C GLU A 129 -21.06 8.92 -13.51
N ILE A 130 -20.71 7.64 -13.67
CA ILE A 130 -19.33 7.15 -13.57
C ILE A 130 -18.75 6.97 -14.97
N LYS A 131 -17.73 7.79 -15.31
CA LYS A 131 -16.93 7.65 -16.53
C LYS A 131 -15.99 6.46 -16.43
N PHE A 132 -15.24 6.37 -15.33
CA PHE A 132 -14.40 5.20 -15.04
C PHE A 132 -14.46 4.83 -13.57
N ALA A 133 -14.52 3.52 -13.32
CA ALA A 133 -14.18 2.95 -12.01
C ALA A 133 -12.96 2.04 -12.20
N ILE A 134 -11.89 2.29 -11.46
CA ILE A 134 -10.60 1.62 -11.60
C ILE A 134 -10.26 0.96 -10.26
N LEU A 135 -10.07 -0.35 -10.27
CA LEU A 135 -9.48 -1.06 -9.13
C LEU A 135 -7.97 -0.84 -9.16
N GLU A 136 -7.45 -0.09 -8.20
CA GLU A 136 -6.03 0.20 -8.04
C GLU A 136 -5.26 -0.99 -7.44
N LYS A 137 -3.93 -0.95 -7.55
CA LYS A 137 -3.02 -1.98 -7.01
C LYS A 137 -3.18 -2.21 -5.50
N ASN A 138 -3.53 -1.15 -4.76
CA ASN A 138 -3.78 -1.21 -3.32
C ASN A 138 -5.20 -1.72 -2.96
N GLY A 139 -5.99 -2.17 -3.95
CA GLY A 139 -7.35 -2.68 -3.76
C GLY A 139 -8.43 -1.61 -3.62
N LYS A 140 -8.08 -0.31 -3.64
CA LYS A 140 -9.07 0.77 -3.63
C LYS A 140 -9.71 0.92 -5.02
N ILE A 141 -10.96 1.39 -5.04
CA ILE A 141 -11.67 1.70 -6.28
C ILE A 141 -11.66 3.21 -6.49
N SER A 142 -10.86 3.68 -7.44
CA SER A 142 -10.86 5.08 -7.89
C SER A 142 -12.05 5.34 -8.81
N ILE A 143 -12.70 6.50 -8.66
CA ILE A 143 -13.88 6.89 -9.41
C ILE A 143 -13.61 8.18 -10.16
N ILE A 144 -13.83 8.16 -11.48
CA ILE A 144 -13.77 9.33 -12.35
C ILE A 144 -15.21 9.65 -12.77
N PRO A 145 -15.78 10.81 -12.38
CA PRO A 145 -17.12 11.21 -12.78
C PRO A 145 -17.21 11.47 -14.30
N ALA A 146 -18.41 11.33 -14.86
CA ALA A 146 -18.73 11.83 -16.19
C ALA A 146 -18.76 13.37 -16.20
N ASP A 147 -18.37 13.99 -17.31
CA ASP A 147 -18.24 15.46 -17.48
C ASP A 147 -19.59 16.24 -17.41
N ASN A 148 -20.65 15.66 -16.83
CA ASN A 148 -21.98 16.27 -16.70
C ASN A 148 -22.22 16.99 -15.36
N GLN A 149 -21.17 17.36 -14.61
CA GLN A 149 -21.26 18.18 -13.40
C GLN A 149 -20.68 19.60 -13.57
N GLU A 150 -20.80 20.18 -14.77
CA GLU A 150 -20.74 21.64 -14.96
C GLU A 150 -22.13 22.14 -15.39
N SER A 151 -22.98 22.50 -14.42
CA SER A 151 -24.15 23.37 -14.60
C SER A 151 -24.48 24.03 -13.27
#